data_AF-A0A9D2D2G3-F1
#
_entry.id   AF-A0A9D2D2G3-F1
#
_cell.length_a   1.000
_cell.length_b   1.000
_cell.length_c   1.000
_cell.angle_alpha   90.00
_cell.angle_beta   90.00
_cell.angle_gamma   90.00
#
_symmetry.space_group_name_H-M   'P 1'
#
loop_
_entity.id
_entity.type
_entity.pdbx_description
1 polymer ?
#
loop_
_entity_poly.entity_id
_entity_poly.type
_entity_poly.pdbx_seq_one_letter_code
_entity_poly.pdbx_strand_id
1 'polypeptide(L)'
;MENRIKRAGDFIRRIGIKLYQLLIGEKKKRSKSREQASDDSWENPYIDDFREILMQILEQRNRSFRDLKPTVIDTDCPEQSFLTEDDVDRLLNVLTDGLNYLEIRTDRPEHFRPFGERVYQENGLLVLICPKNQKNRTEGNLILDLERHGKAEPEKYPHSALYIPFQKKIWKAWEEDLADSAGKVGQKGGNLDIAVPIGYNIVTVKIGKQNSSDRI
;
A
#
# COMPACT_ATOMS: atom_id res chain seq x y z
N MET A 1 56.74 -16.41 24.18
CA MET A 1 55.41 -15.87 24.57
C MET A 1 54.53 -15.45 23.39
N GLU A 2 55.09 -15.20 22.19
CA GLU A 2 54.33 -14.70 21.01
C GLU A 2 53.33 -15.67 20.37
N ASN A 3 53.53 -17.00 20.49
CA ASN A 3 52.63 -18.00 19.85
C ASN A 3 51.33 -18.28 20.62
N ARG A 4 51.13 -17.71 21.81
CA ARG A 4 49.87 -17.81 22.56
C ARG A 4 48.95 -16.62 22.31
N ILE A 5 49.51 -15.44 22.05
CA ILE A 5 48.76 -14.19 21.79
C ILE A 5 48.11 -14.25 20.39
N LYS A 6 48.83 -14.76 19.37
CA LYS A 6 48.25 -14.95 18.02
C LYS A 6 47.07 -15.92 17.99
N ARG A 7 47.13 -17.03 18.74
CA ARG A 7 46.04 -18.01 18.86
C ARG A 7 44.79 -17.45 19.56
N ALA A 8 44.97 -16.59 20.57
CA ALA A 8 43.87 -15.93 21.23
C ALA A 8 43.18 -14.90 20.31
N GLY A 9 43.96 -14.15 19.52
CA GLY A 9 43.44 -13.21 18.52
C GLY A 9 42.60 -13.88 17.42
N ASP A 10 43.06 -15.03 16.90
CA ASP A 10 42.32 -15.80 15.89
C ASP A 10 41.02 -16.41 16.43
N PHE A 11 41.00 -16.79 17.71
CA PHE A 11 39.82 -17.33 18.39
C PHE A 11 38.76 -16.25 18.60
N ILE A 12 39.15 -15.05 19.06
CA ILE A 12 38.24 -13.91 19.23
C ILE A 12 37.67 -13.46 17.88
N ARG A 13 38.50 -13.43 16.82
CA ARG A 13 38.04 -13.10 15.47
C ARG A 13 37.00 -14.09 14.93
N ARG A 14 37.19 -15.40 15.17
CA ARG A 14 36.21 -16.44 14.76
C ARG A 14 34.90 -16.34 15.53
N ILE A 15 34.94 -16.02 16.82
CA ILE A 15 33.74 -15.78 17.63
C ILE A 15 33.01 -14.53 17.12
N GLY A 16 33.74 -13.44 16.84
CA GLY A 16 33.16 -12.22 16.29
C GLY A 16 32.47 -12.43 14.93
N ILE A 17 33.08 -13.22 14.03
CA ILE A 17 32.46 -13.56 12.74
C ILE A 17 31.20 -14.41 12.92
N LYS A 18 31.23 -15.41 13.83
CA LYS A 18 30.04 -16.23 14.11
C LYS A 18 28.91 -15.41 14.72
N LEU A 19 29.20 -14.51 15.67
CA LEU A 19 28.22 -13.58 16.24
C LEU A 19 27.65 -12.63 15.20
N TYR A 20 28.50 -12.09 14.31
CA TYR A 20 28.05 -11.23 13.21
C TYR A 20 27.15 -11.97 12.22
N GLN A 21 27.49 -13.21 11.87
CA GLN A 21 26.65 -14.07 11.02
C GLN A 21 25.33 -14.46 11.70
N LEU A 22 25.34 -14.67 13.02
CA LEU A 22 24.13 -14.95 13.81
C LEU A 22 23.22 -13.71 13.89
N LEU A 23 23.79 -12.53 14.15
CA LEU A 23 23.06 -11.26 14.18
C LEU A 23 22.48 -10.87 12.81
N ILE A 24 23.21 -11.11 11.72
CA ILE A 24 22.68 -10.92 10.36
C ILE A 24 21.60 -11.98 10.06
N GLY A 25 21.84 -13.23 10.42
CA GLY A 25 20.88 -14.32 10.26
C GLY A 25 19.57 -14.03 10.98
N GLU A 26 19.63 -13.57 12.23
CA GLU A 26 18.49 -13.14 13.02
C GLU A 26 17.82 -11.89 12.45
N LYS A 27 18.56 -10.86 12.01
CA LYS A 27 17.96 -9.71 11.31
C LYS A 27 17.23 -10.13 10.04
N LYS A 28 17.78 -11.06 9.26
CA LYS A 28 17.17 -11.59 8.03
C LYS A 28 15.98 -12.50 8.32
N LYS A 29 16.00 -13.23 9.45
CA LYS A 29 14.89 -14.07 9.93
C LYS A 29 13.75 -13.22 10.49
N ARG A 30 14.09 -12.12 11.18
CA ARG A 30 13.16 -11.14 11.78
C ARG A 30 12.57 -10.20 10.73
N SER A 31 13.30 -9.89 9.65
CA SER A 31 12.75 -9.20 8.47
C SER A 31 11.83 -10.13 7.69
N LYS A 32 12.23 -11.38 7.44
CA LYS A 32 11.35 -12.41 6.84
C LYS A 32 10.09 -12.66 7.65
N SER A 33 10.18 -12.81 8.97
CA SER A 33 9.01 -13.05 9.82
C SER A 33 8.08 -11.84 9.92
N ARG A 34 8.56 -10.63 9.61
CA ARG A 34 7.77 -9.38 9.64
C ARG A 34 7.19 -9.02 8.26
N GLU A 35 7.80 -9.50 7.18
CA GLU A 35 7.27 -9.41 5.81
C GLU A 35 6.26 -10.52 5.48
N GLN A 36 6.20 -11.60 6.27
CA GLN A 36 5.48 -12.83 5.93
C GLN A 36 4.29 -13.15 6.85
N ALA A 37 3.82 -12.16 7.61
CA ALA A 37 2.54 -12.23 8.32
C ALA A 37 1.55 -11.27 7.64
N SER A 38 1.29 -11.46 6.36
CA SER A 38 -0.01 -11.08 5.80
C SER A 38 -0.97 -12.13 6.33
N ASP A 39 -1.85 -11.72 7.22
CA ASP A 39 -3.04 -12.50 7.50
C ASP A 39 -3.83 -12.55 6.18
N ASP A 40 -4.01 -13.74 5.60
CA ASP A 40 -4.75 -13.92 4.34
C ASP A 40 -6.20 -13.39 4.45
N SER A 41 -6.67 -13.09 5.67
CA SER A 41 -7.97 -12.48 5.96
C SER A 41 -7.93 -10.96 6.16
N TRP A 42 -6.78 -10.29 6.06
CA TRP A 42 -6.73 -8.84 6.23
C TRP A 42 -7.41 -8.14 5.04
N GLU A 43 -8.38 -7.28 5.35
CA GLU A 43 -9.00 -6.37 4.42
C GLU A 43 -8.54 -4.95 4.74
N ASN A 44 -8.09 -4.22 3.72
CA ASN A 44 -7.69 -2.84 3.89
C ASN A 44 -8.93 -1.95 4.18
N PRO A 45 -9.07 -1.39 5.40
CA PRO A 45 -10.26 -0.63 5.77
C PRO A 45 -10.33 0.75 5.13
N TYR A 46 -9.27 1.18 4.44
CA TYR A 46 -9.10 2.54 3.93
C TYR A 46 -9.38 2.67 2.42
N ILE A 47 -9.97 1.66 1.79
CA ILE A 47 -10.35 1.71 0.37
C ILE A 47 -11.33 2.87 0.13
N ASP A 48 -12.37 2.97 0.95
CA ASP A 48 -13.42 3.98 0.75
C ASP A 48 -12.93 5.41 1.07
N ASP A 49 -11.95 5.53 1.97
CA ASP A 49 -11.31 6.81 2.31
C ASP A 49 -10.13 7.16 1.39
N PHE A 50 -9.84 6.31 0.40
CA PHE A 50 -8.58 6.41 -0.36
C PHE A 50 -8.42 7.72 -1.11
N ARG A 51 -9.52 8.34 -1.57
CA ARG A 51 -9.44 9.63 -2.26
C ARG A 51 -8.87 10.72 -1.35
N GLU A 52 -9.33 10.79 -0.10
CA GLU A 52 -8.83 11.77 0.87
C GLU A 52 -7.35 11.52 1.19
N ILE A 53 -6.99 10.25 1.38
CA ILE A 53 -5.61 9.81 1.61
C ILE A 53 -4.71 10.22 0.43
N LEU A 54 -5.15 9.94 -0.79
CA LEU A 54 -4.41 10.26 -2.00
C LEU A 54 -4.21 11.77 -2.15
N MET A 55 -5.24 12.58 -1.90
CA MET A 55 -5.12 14.05 -1.96
C MET A 55 -4.04 14.59 -1.02
N GLN A 56 -3.95 14.06 0.20
CA GLN A 56 -2.89 14.44 1.14
C GLN A 56 -1.51 13.98 0.69
N ILE A 57 -1.40 12.77 0.13
CA ILE A 57 -0.14 12.29 -0.45
C ILE A 57 0.31 13.20 -1.58
N LEU A 58 -0.61 13.62 -2.47
CA LEU A 58 -0.29 14.50 -3.59
C LEU A 58 0.14 15.89 -3.14
N GLU A 59 -0.52 16.46 -2.13
CA GLU A 59 -0.16 17.74 -1.53
C GLU A 59 1.28 17.71 -0.98
N GLN A 60 1.62 16.68 -0.19
CA GLN A 60 2.99 16.50 0.33
C GLN A 60 4.04 16.31 -0.77
N ARG A 61 3.63 15.87 -1.97
CA ARG A 61 4.50 15.65 -3.13
C ARG A 61 4.45 16.80 -4.14
N ASN A 62 3.70 17.86 -3.87
CA ASN A 62 3.44 18.97 -4.77
C ASN A 62 2.99 18.51 -6.17
N ARG A 63 2.01 17.60 -6.21
CA ARG A 63 1.42 17.07 -7.45
C ARG A 63 -0.07 17.38 -7.53
N SER A 64 -0.57 17.59 -8.74
CA SER A 64 -1.99 17.76 -9.01
C SER A 64 -2.66 16.41 -9.25
N PHE A 65 -3.89 16.27 -8.77
CA PHE A 65 -4.73 15.12 -9.05
C PHE A 65 -5.06 14.97 -10.55
N ARG A 66 -5.26 16.09 -11.26
CA ARG A 66 -5.62 16.10 -12.69
C ARG A 66 -4.52 15.56 -13.61
N ASP A 67 -3.28 15.63 -13.15
CA ASP A 67 -2.11 15.14 -13.88
C ASP A 67 -1.84 13.66 -13.60
N LEU A 68 -2.67 13.02 -12.77
CA LEU A 68 -2.55 11.59 -12.52
C LEU A 68 -2.96 10.78 -13.74
N LYS A 69 -2.18 9.73 -13.96
CA LYS A 69 -2.47 8.62 -14.85
C LYS A 69 -2.42 7.36 -13.98
N PRO A 70 -3.51 7.00 -13.28
CA PRO A 70 -3.50 5.83 -12.42
C PRO A 70 -3.46 4.54 -13.25
N THR A 71 -2.77 3.54 -12.72
CA THR A 71 -2.84 2.16 -13.17
C THR A 71 -3.29 1.31 -12.00
N VAL A 72 -4.47 0.71 -12.13
CA VAL A 72 -5.05 -0.20 -11.16
C VAL A 72 -4.74 -1.62 -11.60
N ILE A 73 -4.01 -2.37 -10.77
CA ILE A 73 -3.80 -3.79 -10.96
C ILE A 73 -4.91 -4.50 -10.21
N ASP A 74 -5.72 -5.23 -10.98
CA ASP A 74 -6.88 -5.96 -10.50
C ASP A 74 -6.51 -7.01 -9.44
N THR A 75 -7.48 -7.38 -8.61
CA THR A 75 -7.33 -8.45 -7.62
C THR A 75 -7.00 -9.78 -8.31
N ASP A 76 -6.21 -10.62 -7.64
CA ASP A 76 -5.98 -12.02 -7.99
C ASP A 76 -6.96 -12.97 -7.28
N CYS A 77 -7.87 -12.41 -6.47
CA CYS A 77 -8.94 -13.10 -5.76
C CYS A 77 -10.26 -12.36 -6.02
N PRO A 78 -10.91 -12.57 -7.17
CA PRO A 78 -12.17 -11.91 -7.51
C PRO A 78 -13.37 -12.47 -6.75
N GLU A 79 -13.29 -13.69 -6.21
CA GLU A 79 -14.36 -14.33 -5.44
C GLU A 79 -14.32 -13.92 -3.95
N GLN A 80 -14.24 -12.61 -3.68
CA GLN A 80 -14.52 -12.10 -2.34
C GLN A 80 -16.04 -12.19 -2.16
N SER A 81 -16.54 -13.32 -1.63
CA SER A 81 -17.93 -13.59 -1.18
C SER A 81 -19.05 -12.87 -1.94
N PHE A 82 -20.07 -13.60 -2.45
CA PHE A 82 -21.24 -12.99 -3.12
C PHE A 82 -21.95 -11.83 -2.38
N LEU A 83 -21.68 -11.65 -1.09
CA LEU A 83 -22.25 -10.64 -0.21
C LEU A 83 -21.40 -9.35 -0.10
N THR A 84 -20.18 -9.32 -0.63
CA THR A 84 -19.25 -8.19 -0.52
C THR A 84 -18.96 -7.60 -1.89
N GLU A 85 -18.97 -6.27 -1.99
CA GLU A 85 -18.54 -5.57 -3.20
C GLU A 85 -17.04 -5.79 -3.43
N ASP A 86 -16.65 -5.92 -4.70
CA ASP A 86 -15.26 -6.10 -5.11
C ASP A 86 -14.42 -4.89 -4.68
N ASP A 87 -13.30 -5.13 -4.00
CA ASP A 87 -12.36 -4.08 -3.55
C ASP A 87 -11.93 -3.13 -4.68
N VAL A 88 -11.77 -3.65 -5.90
CA VAL A 88 -11.40 -2.85 -7.07
C VAL A 88 -12.55 -1.94 -7.47
N ASP A 89 -13.78 -2.45 -7.48
CA ASP A 89 -14.96 -1.65 -7.81
C ASP A 89 -15.18 -0.53 -6.77
N ARG A 90 -15.02 -0.83 -5.47
CA ARG A 90 -15.05 0.16 -4.39
C ARG A 90 -13.99 1.25 -4.58
N LEU A 91 -12.74 0.85 -4.86
CA LEU A 91 -11.65 1.78 -5.12
C LEU A 91 -11.93 2.67 -6.34
N LEU A 92 -12.43 2.09 -7.44
CA LEU A 92 -12.75 2.83 -8.65
C LEU A 92 -13.83 3.88 -8.38
N ASN A 93 -14.87 3.53 -7.61
CA ASN A 93 -15.95 4.46 -7.26
C ASN A 93 -15.45 5.72 -6.54
N VAL A 94 -14.45 5.60 -5.67
CA VAL A 94 -13.90 6.75 -4.94
C VAL A 94 -12.82 7.49 -5.72
N LEU A 95 -12.14 6.82 -6.65
CA LEU A 95 -10.97 7.36 -7.34
C LEU A 95 -11.29 8.16 -8.60
N THR A 96 -12.33 7.82 -9.35
CA THR A 96 -12.41 8.19 -10.77
C THR A 96 -12.77 9.64 -11.07
N ASP A 97 -13.49 10.28 -10.17
CA ASP A 97 -13.99 11.64 -10.41
C ASP A 97 -12.83 12.66 -10.47
N GLY A 98 -12.79 13.45 -11.55
CA GLY A 98 -11.75 14.43 -11.85
C GLY A 98 -10.48 13.85 -12.50
N LEU A 99 -10.44 12.56 -12.83
CA LEU A 99 -9.36 11.96 -13.63
C LEU A 99 -9.60 12.13 -15.13
N ASN A 100 -8.50 12.21 -15.89
CA ASN A 100 -8.54 12.23 -17.36
C ASN A 100 -8.22 10.87 -17.98
N TYR A 101 -7.49 10.01 -17.27
CA TYR A 101 -7.00 8.73 -17.76
C TYR A 101 -6.99 7.71 -16.62
N LEU A 102 -7.31 6.45 -16.93
CA LEU A 102 -7.20 5.32 -16.03
C LEU A 102 -6.80 4.07 -16.84
N GLU A 103 -5.78 3.36 -16.39
CA GLU A 103 -5.43 2.03 -16.90
C GLU A 103 -5.87 0.97 -15.89
N ILE A 104 -6.58 -0.06 -16.34
CA ILE A 104 -6.95 -1.24 -15.55
C ILE A 104 -6.21 -2.45 -16.11
N ARG A 105 -5.38 -3.08 -15.27
CA ARG A 105 -4.66 -4.31 -15.60
C ARG A 105 -5.36 -5.50 -14.98
N THR A 106 -6.00 -6.32 -15.81
CA THR A 106 -6.92 -7.37 -15.37
C THR A 106 -6.87 -8.60 -16.27
N ASP A 107 -7.22 -9.76 -15.72
CA ASP A 107 -7.47 -10.99 -16.48
C ASP A 107 -8.97 -11.22 -16.77
N ARG A 108 -9.85 -10.32 -16.28
CA ARG A 108 -11.32 -10.32 -16.46
C ARG A 108 -11.82 -9.04 -17.15
N PRO A 109 -11.39 -8.75 -18.40
CA PRO A 109 -11.69 -7.48 -19.06
C PRO A 109 -13.19 -7.19 -19.19
N GLU A 110 -14.02 -8.21 -19.40
CA GLU A 110 -15.47 -8.07 -19.54
C GLU A 110 -16.17 -7.54 -18.27
N HIS A 111 -15.58 -7.75 -17.08
CA HIS A 111 -16.07 -7.15 -15.83
C HIS A 111 -16.00 -5.62 -15.85
N PHE A 112 -14.92 -5.07 -16.40
CA PHE A 112 -14.63 -3.64 -16.36
C PHE A 112 -15.09 -2.87 -17.61
N ARG A 113 -15.47 -3.55 -18.70
CA ARG A 113 -15.97 -2.87 -19.91
C ARG A 113 -17.18 -1.98 -19.63
N PRO A 114 -18.25 -2.44 -18.94
CA PRO A 114 -19.42 -1.59 -18.68
C PRO A 114 -19.06 -0.38 -17.82
N PHE A 115 -18.13 -0.55 -16.87
CA PHE A 115 -17.61 0.54 -16.06
C PHE A 115 -16.90 1.59 -16.95
N GLY A 116 -16.00 1.17 -17.83
CA GLY A 116 -15.24 2.05 -18.71
C GLY A 116 -16.13 2.86 -19.67
N GLU A 117 -17.13 2.20 -20.25
CA GLU A 117 -18.11 2.86 -21.12
C GLU A 117 -18.94 3.90 -20.36
N ARG A 118 -19.41 3.56 -19.16
CA ARG A 118 -20.20 4.45 -18.31
C ARG A 118 -19.41 5.70 -17.93
N VAL A 119 -18.21 5.55 -17.36
CA VAL A 119 -17.44 6.72 -16.89
C VAL A 119 -16.99 7.61 -18.05
N TYR A 120 -16.65 7.03 -19.21
CA TYR A 120 -16.36 7.83 -20.40
C TYR A 120 -17.55 8.71 -20.80
N GLN A 121 -18.78 8.17 -20.76
CA GLN A 121 -19.99 8.94 -21.09
C GLN A 121 -20.33 10.00 -20.03
N GLU A 122 -20.16 9.66 -18.75
CA GLU A 122 -20.55 10.53 -17.63
C GLU A 122 -19.58 11.71 -17.40
N ASN A 123 -18.28 11.46 -17.53
CA ASN A 123 -17.26 12.44 -17.14
C ASN A 123 -16.08 12.56 -18.13
N GLY A 124 -16.07 11.80 -19.23
CA GLY A 124 -15.01 11.85 -20.24
C GLY A 124 -13.72 11.11 -19.85
N LEU A 125 -13.72 10.32 -18.77
CA LEU A 125 -12.56 9.53 -18.35
C LEU A 125 -12.22 8.48 -19.39
N LEU A 126 -10.98 8.54 -19.91
CA LEU A 126 -10.45 7.52 -20.79
C LEU A 126 -9.98 6.30 -19.98
N VAL A 127 -10.68 5.18 -20.11
CA VAL A 127 -10.33 3.91 -19.47
C VAL A 127 -9.67 2.97 -20.48
N LEU A 128 -8.42 2.60 -20.21
CA LEU A 128 -7.69 1.57 -20.95
C LEU A 128 -7.69 0.25 -20.17
N ILE A 129 -8.27 -0.81 -20.73
CA ILE A 129 -8.27 -2.14 -20.13
C ILE A 129 -7.18 -2.99 -20.82
N CYS A 130 -6.27 -3.55 -20.03
CA CYS A 130 -5.12 -4.32 -20.51
C CYS A 130 -4.95 -5.63 -19.73
N PRO A 131 -4.43 -6.71 -20.36
CA PRO A 131 -4.02 -7.91 -19.65
C PRO A 131 -2.95 -7.64 -18.58
N LYS A 132 -3.01 -8.32 -17.43
CA LYS A 132 -2.01 -8.14 -16.35
C LYS A 132 -0.58 -8.43 -16.80
N ASN A 133 -0.42 -9.46 -17.64
CA ASN A 133 0.88 -9.94 -18.12
C ASN A 133 1.46 -9.12 -19.30
N GLN A 134 0.81 -8.02 -19.71
CA GLN A 134 1.28 -7.21 -20.82
C GLN A 134 2.63 -6.55 -20.48
N LYS A 135 3.65 -6.84 -21.29
CA LYS A 135 5.05 -6.45 -21.06
C LYS A 135 5.32 -4.95 -21.25
N ASN A 136 4.38 -4.20 -21.80
CA ASN A 136 4.55 -2.76 -21.99
C ASN A 136 4.59 -2.07 -20.62
N ARG A 137 5.56 -1.18 -20.46
CA ARG A 137 5.60 -0.29 -19.30
C ARG A 137 4.32 0.55 -19.30
N THR A 138 3.64 0.58 -18.17
CA THR A 138 2.55 1.52 -17.94
C THR A 138 3.08 2.95 -18.07
N GLU A 139 2.27 3.84 -18.67
CA GLU A 139 2.51 5.28 -18.63
C GLU A 139 2.13 5.92 -17.29
N GLY A 140 1.58 5.12 -16.38
CA GLY A 140 1.00 5.55 -15.14
C GLY A 140 2.02 6.09 -14.14
N ASN A 141 1.64 7.20 -13.49
CA ASN A 141 2.43 7.85 -12.44
C ASN A 141 1.91 7.54 -11.02
N LEU A 142 0.84 6.75 -10.92
CA LEU A 142 0.27 6.18 -9.71
C LEU A 142 -0.10 4.72 -10.01
N ILE A 143 0.48 3.77 -9.28
CA ILE A 143 0.25 2.34 -9.43
C ILE A 143 -0.45 1.84 -8.18
N LEU A 144 -1.68 1.34 -8.33
CA LEU A 144 -2.49 0.81 -7.23
C LEU A 144 -2.55 -0.70 -7.41
N ASP A 145 -1.88 -1.44 -6.52
CA ASP A 145 -1.76 -2.90 -6.61
C ASP A 145 -2.71 -3.55 -5.59
N LEU A 146 -3.81 -4.12 -6.09
CA LEU A 146 -4.84 -4.78 -5.28
C LEU A 146 -4.69 -6.31 -5.24
N GLU A 147 -3.63 -6.87 -5.83
CA GLU A 147 -3.37 -8.29 -5.65
C GLU A 147 -3.05 -8.59 -4.18
N ARG A 148 -3.61 -9.69 -3.68
CA ARG A 148 -3.41 -10.15 -2.31
C ARG A 148 -2.14 -10.99 -2.19
N HIS A 149 -1.85 -11.78 -3.21
CA HIS A 149 -0.73 -12.72 -3.19
C HIS A 149 0.51 -12.16 -3.89
N GLY A 150 1.64 -12.80 -3.61
CA GLY A 150 2.92 -12.41 -4.17
C GLY A 150 3.56 -11.24 -3.41
N LYS A 151 4.71 -10.80 -3.90
CA LYS A 151 5.46 -9.71 -3.28
C LYS A 151 5.09 -8.39 -3.93
N ALA A 152 5.17 -7.32 -3.15
CA ALA A 152 5.20 -5.98 -3.71
C ALA A 152 6.49 -5.77 -4.50
N GLU A 153 6.39 -5.40 -5.77
CA GLU A 153 7.53 -5.25 -6.70
C GLU A 153 7.55 -3.84 -7.33
N PRO A 154 7.71 -2.77 -6.52
CA PRO A 154 7.73 -1.40 -7.01
C PRO A 154 8.82 -1.11 -8.04
N GLU A 155 9.92 -1.88 -8.04
CA GLU A 155 11.04 -1.77 -8.99
C GLU A 155 10.65 -2.05 -10.45
N LYS A 156 9.49 -2.65 -10.71
CA LYS A 156 8.95 -2.84 -12.07
C LYS A 156 8.50 -1.53 -12.71
N TYR A 157 8.23 -0.51 -11.90
CA TYR A 157 7.64 0.75 -12.33
C TYR A 157 8.67 1.89 -12.33
N PRO A 158 8.42 2.98 -13.07
CA PRO A 158 9.27 4.16 -13.00
C PRO A 158 9.42 4.67 -11.56
N HIS A 159 10.62 5.07 -11.16
CA HIS A 159 10.89 5.57 -9.79
C HIS A 159 10.07 6.82 -9.44
N SER A 160 9.61 7.56 -10.45
CA SER A 160 8.75 8.73 -10.31
C SER A 160 7.28 8.38 -10.03
N ALA A 161 6.88 7.12 -10.20
CA ALA A 161 5.52 6.66 -9.96
C ALA A 161 5.31 6.35 -8.47
N LEU A 162 4.13 6.70 -7.97
CA LEU A 162 3.71 6.33 -6.62
C LEU A 162 3.16 4.91 -6.68
N TYR A 163 3.86 3.92 -6.12
CA TYR A 163 3.38 2.54 -6.07
C TYR A 163 2.75 2.24 -4.70
N ILE A 164 1.48 1.85 -4.66
CA ILE A 164 0.73 1.60 -3.43
C ILE A 164 0.24 0.14 -3.44
N PRO A 165 0.83 -0.74 -2.61
CA PRO A 165 0.37 -2.11 -2.45
C PRO A 165 -0.77 -2.17 -1.43
N PHE A 166 -2.01 -2.22 -1.91
CA PHE A 166 -3.20 -2.14 -1.06
C PHE A 166 -3.32 -3.33 -0.10
N GLN A 167 -3.13 -4.55 -0.60
CA GLN A 167 -3.36 -5.78 0.17
C GLN A 167 -2.05 -6.49 0.58
N LYS A 168 -0.92 -6.18 -0.08
CA LYS A 168 0.38 -6.85 0.20
C LYS A 168 1.11 -6.26 1.41
N LYS A 169 0.66 -5.12 1.96
CA LYS A 169 1.23 -4.47 3.15
C LYS A 169 0.12 -3.89 4.01
N ILE A 170 0.17 -4.14 5.32
CA ILE A 170 -0.80 -3.61 6.28
C ILE A 170 -0.61 -2.09 6.46
N TRP A 171 -1.71 -1.35 6.34
CA TRP A 171 -1.78 0.08 6.64
C TRP A 171 -2.11 0.23 8.13
N LYS A 172 -1.36 1.07 8.84
CA LYS A 172 -1.50 1.18 10.30
C LYS A 172 -2.03 2.55 10.67
N ALA A 173 -3.15 2.59 11.40
CA ALA A 173 -3.46 3.73 12.23
C ALA A 173 -2.41 3.83 13.35
N TRP A 174 -1.89 5.03 13.56
CA TRP A 174 -1.18 5.38 14.77
C TRP A 174 -2.24 5.67 15.83
N GLU A 175 -2.63 4.65 16.59
CA GLU A 175 -3.29 4.90 17.86
C GLU A 175 -2.22 5.47 18.80
N GLU A 176 -2.33 6.76 19.14
CA GLU A 176 -1.61 7.26 20.32
C GLU A 176 -2.20 6.52 21.52
N ASP A 177 -1.46 5.54 22.03
CA ASP A 177 -1.69 4.93 23.34
C ASP A 177 -1.52 6.02 24.41
N LEU A 178 -2.55 6.86 24.61
CA LEU A 178 -2.67 7.74 25.77
C LEU A 178 -3.09 6.87 26.97
N ALA A 179 -2.18 6.00 27.39
CA ALA A 179 -2.17 5.46 28.73
C ALA A 179 -1.64 6.55 29.67
N ASP A 180 -2.50 7.52 30.01
CA ASP A 180 -2.22 8.38 31.15
C ASP A 180 -2.16 7.49 32.41
N SER A 181 -1.08 7.65 33.16
CA SER A 181 -0.73 7.02 34.45
C SER A 181 -1.81 7.12 35.55
N ALA A 182 -3.01 7.59 35.25
CA ALA A 182 -4.11 7.86 36.16
C ALA A 182 -5.40 7.06 35.85
N GLY A 183 -5.37 6.09 34.94
CA GLY A 183 -6.47 5.13 34.78
C GLY A 183 -7.82 5.75 34.37
N LYS A 184 -7.80 6.90 33.68
CA LYS A 184 -8.98 7.47 33.04
C LYS A 184 -8.89 7.23 31.54
N VAL A 185 -9.79 6.40 31.02
CA VAL A 185 -9.98 6.18 29.59
C VAL A 185 -10.43 7.50 28.97
N GLY A 186 -9.47 8.25 28.42
CA GLY A 186 -9.71 9.46 27.64
C GLY A 186 -10.51 9.13 26.38
N GLN A 187 -11.43 10.02 26.03
CA GLN A 187 -12.30 9.90 24.87
C GLN A 187 -11.51 9.59 23.59
N LYS A 188 -11.94 8.58 22.83
CA LYS A 188 -11.44 8.24 21.48
C LYS A 188 -11.65 9.42 20.52
N GLY A 189 -10.70 10.34 20.49
CA GLY A 189 -10.68 11.51 19.60
C GLY A 189 -9.30 11.78 19.03
N GLY A 190 -8.45 10.75 18.91
CA GLY A 190 -7.13 10.88 18.32
C GLY A 190 -7.22 11.02 16.81
N ASN A 191 -6.51 12.00 16.24
CA ASN A 191 -6.26 12.08 14.80
C ASN A 191 -5.79 10.71 14.33
N LEU A 192 -6.54 10.08 13.43
CA LEU A 192 -6.14 8.80 12.85
C LEU A 192 -5.06 9.07 11.82
N ASP A 193 -3.84 9.29 12.30
CA ASP A 193 -2.67 9.32 11.44
C ASP A 193 -2.47 7.91 10.90
N ILE A 194 -2.35 7.74 9.58
CA ILE A 194 -2.20 6.44 8.91
C ILE A 194 -0.86 6.36 8.23
N ALA A 195 -0.13 5.29 8.50
CA ALA A 195 1.06 4.90 7.76
C ALA A 195 0.67 4.19 6.46
N VAL A 196 0.79 4.89 5.33
CA VAL A 196 0.52 4.39 3.99
C VAL A 196 1.82 3.92 3.32
N PRO A 197 1.92 2.65 2.88
CA PRO A 197 3.06 2.18 2.11
C PRO A 197 3.07 2.73 0.68
N ILE A 198 4.17 3.38 0.30
CA ILE A 198 4.44 3.83 -1.07
C ILE A 198 5.80 3.31 -1.53
N GLY A 199 5.78 2.24 -2.33
CA GLY A 199 6.97 1.49 -2.75
C GLY A 199 7.72 0.94 -1.55
N TYR A 200 8.94 1.44 -1.34
CA TYR A 200 9.78 1.13 -0.18
C TYR A 200 9.63 2.12 0.99
N ASN A 201 8.90 3.21 0.80
CA ASN A 201 8.71 4.27 1.79
C ASN A 201 7.35 4.14 2.50
N ILE A 202 7.20 4.86 3.61
CA ILE A 202 5.94 5.05 4.32
C ILE A 202 5.64 6.55 4.32
N VAL A 203 4.40 6.93 4.05
CA VAL A 203 3.88 8.30 4.16
C VAL A 203 2.81 8.33 5.24
N THR A 204 2.84 9.35 6.09
CA THR A 204 1.80 9.58 7.10
C THR A 204 0.75 10.53 6.54
N VAL A 205 -0.51 10.14 6.62
CA VAL A 205 -1.69 10.96 6.28
C VAL A 205 -2.65 10.99 7.47
N LYS A 206 -3.63 11.88 7.49
CA LYS A 206 -4.63 11.96 8.56
C LYS A 206 -6.01 11.63 8.00
N ILE A 207 -6.79 10.78 8.64
CA ILE A 207 -8.23 10.70 8.33
C ILE A 207 -9.00 11.52 9.35
N GLY A 208 -9.70 12.55 8.87
CA GLY A 208 -10.71 13.22 9.65
C GLY A 208 -11.98 12.38 9.65
N LYS A 209 -12.52 12.01 10.82
CA LYS A 209 -13.94 11.67 10.86
C LYS A 209 -14.70 12.94 10.49
N GLN A 210 -15.21 13.03 9.27
CA GLN A 210 -16.23 14.00 8.91
C GLN A 210 -17.38 13.80 9.91
N ASN A 211 -17.57 14.75 10.81
CA ASN A 211 -18.70 14.72 11.71
C ASN A 211 -19.97 14.68 10.86
N SER A 212 -20.82 13.69 11.11
CA SER A 212 -22.13 13.51 10.49
C SER A 212 -23.14 14.60 10.92
N SER A 213 -22.71 15.85 10.95
CA SER A 213 -23.47 17.01 11.42
C SER A 213 -23.71 18.06 10.32
N ASP A 214 -23.07 17.94 9.16
CA ASP A 214 -23.19 18.94 8.07
C ASP A 214 -24.01 18.45 6.85
N ARG A 215 -24.85 17.42 7.03
CA ARG A 215 -25.95 17.16 6.09
C ARG A 215 -27.21 17.83 6.63
N ILE A 216 -27.34 19.12 6.36
CA ILE A 216 -28.62 19.87 6.41
C ILE A 216 -29.28 19.75 5.04
#